data_AF-A0A9Q3L1E9-F1
#
_entry.id   AF-A0A9Q3L1E9-F1
#
_cell.length_a   1.000
_cell.length_b   1.000
_cell.length_c   1.000
_cell.angle_alpha   90.00
_cell.angle_beta   90.00
_cell.angle_gamma   90.00
#
_symmetry.space_group_name_H-M   'P 1'
#
loop_
_entity.id
_entity.type
_entity.pdbx_description
1 polymer ?
#
loop_
_entity_poly.entity_id
_entity_poly.type
_entity_poly.pdbx_seq_one_letter_code
_entity_poly.pdbx_strand_id
1 'polypeptide(L)'
;MACLLINSLLNTFDCVALFNLNTGQPLLTPPSIISLHLLDSEIIGPTFGKLISPYHPNSHSSYLGHIRPINCSLCYLDATNQLLNLYLLFQPSNQNSSSINCKRYCRHLNQHNQTKRSNPPSINTMGRTKGIGRELLDQSIQSIQTTKIFSFSEDE
;
A
#
# COMPACT_ATOMS: atom_id res chain seq x y z
N MET A 1 -11.60 6.27 7.32
CA MET A 1 -10.37 6.70 8.01
C MET A 1 -9.13 6.66 7.11
N ALA A 2 -8.84 5.56 6.39
CA ALA A 2 -7.64 5.47 5.55
C ALA A 2 -7.43 6.67 4.60
N CYS A 3 -8.48 7.14 3.90
CA CYS A 3 -8.37 8.30 3.00
C CYS A 3 -7.96 9.59 3.71
N LEU A 4 -8.47 9.86 4.92
CA LEU A 4 -8.11 11.05 5.70
C LEU A 4 -6.63 11.00 6.12
N LEU A 5 -6.17 9.83 6.56
CA LEU A 5 -4.77 9.63 6.91
C LEU A 5 -3.87 9.82 5.69
N ILE A 6 -4.22 9.23 4.54
CA ILE A 6 -3.48 9.37 3.28
C ILE A 6 -3.37 10.85 2.89
N ASN A 7 -4.49 11.58 2.85
CA ASN A 7 -4.49 13.00 2.48
C ASN A 7 -3.65 13.84 3.46
N SER A 8 -3.73 13.54 4.77
CA SER A 8 -2.88 14.19 5.78
C SER A 8 -1.38 13.90 5.57
N LEU A 9 -1.02 12.66 5.23
CA LEU A 9 0.36 12.30 4.93
C LEU A 9 0.86 12.93 3.63
N LEU A 10 0.02 13.02 2.59
CA LEU A 10 0.36 13.69 1.34
C LEU A 10 0.63 15.19 1.49
N ASN A 11 0.17 15.82 2.58
CA ASN A 11 0.58 17.18 2.93
C ASN A 11 2.04 17.26 3.40
N THR A 12 2.58 16.17 3.96
CA THR A 12 3.94 16.11 4.53
C THR A 12 4.95 15.39 3.64
N PHE A 13 4.49 14.41 2.86
CA PHE A 13 5.29 13.53 2.02
C PHE A 13 4.88 13.70 0.56
N ASP A 14 5.83 13.57 -0.36
CA ASP A 14 5.55 13.66 -1.81
C ASP A 14 4.77 12.46 -2.34
N CYS A 15 4.92 11.32 -1.67
CA CYS A 15 4.29 10.08 -2.05
C CYS A 15 3.94 9.29 -0.79
N VAL A 16 2.83 8.55 -0.85
CA VAL A 16 2.37 7.64 0.21
C VAL A 16 2.12 6.28 -0.43
N ALA A 17 2.71 5.23 0.13
CA ALA A 17 2.44 3.87 -0.29
C ALA A 17 1.20 3.33 0.43
N LEU A 18 0.22 2.84 -0.32
CA LEU A 18 -0.98 2.22 0.20
C LEU A 18 -0.96 0.73 -0.16
N PHE A 19 -0.87 -0.11 0.86
CA PHE A 19 -1.18 -1.53 0.79
C PHE A 19 -2.66 -1.75 1.11
N ASN A 20 -3.45 -2.03 0.09
CA ASN A 20 -4.83 -2.45 0.27
C ASN A 20 -4.91 -3.97 0.28
N LEU A 21 -4.94 -4.55 1.48
CA LEU A 21 -5.04 -5.99 1.70
C LEU A 21 -6.46 -6.45 2.07
N ASN A 22 -7.45 -5.53 2.10
CA ASN A 22 -8.84 -5.85 2.40
C ASN A 22 -9.63 -6.13 1.12
N THR A 23 -9.82 -7.41 0.81
CA THR A 23 -10.57 -7.87 -0.36
C THR A 23 -12.08 -7.68 -0.27
N GLY A 24 -12.64 -7.55 0.94
CA GLY A 24 -14.08 -7.41 1.17
C GLY A 24 -14.58 -5.97 1.09
N GLN A 25 -13.72 -5.02 1.48
CA GLN A 25 -13.99 -3.59 1.37
C GLN A 25 -12.72 -2.88 0.85
N PRO A 26 -12.43 -3.04 -0.45
CA PRO A 26 -11.22 -2.50 -1.03
C PRO A 26 -11.26 -0.97 -1.16
N LEU A 27 -10.07 -0.38 -1.18
CA LEU A 27 -9.84 1.03 -1.46
C LEU A 27 -9.24 1.15 -2.87
N LEU A 28 -9.83 1.99 -3.73
CA LEU A 28 -9.35 2.33 -5.09
C LEU A 28 -9.31 1.15 -6.08
N THR A 29 -9.79 -0.03 -5.68
CA THR A 29 -9.79 -1.26 -6.48
C THR A 29 -11.14 -1.99 -6.35
N PRO A 30 -11.52 -2.79 -7.36
CA PRO A 30 -12.67 -3.69 -7.24
C PRO A 30 -12.50 -4.76 -6.14
N PRO A 31 -13.60 -5.40 -5.69
CA PRO A 31 -13.53 -6.52 -4.74
C PRO A 31 -12.67 -7.69 -5.23
N SER A 32 -12.20 -8.52 -4.29
CA SER A 32 -11.34 -9.68 -4.55
C SER A 32 -9.94 -9.36 -5.10
N ILE A 33 -9.50 -8.11 -4.98
CA ILE A 33 -8.18 -7.65 -5.38
C ILE A 33 -7.42 -7.17 -4.15
N ILE A 34 -6.15 -7.54 -4.06
CA ILE A 34 -5.18 -6.87 -3.19
C ILE A 34 -4.24 -6.01 -4.04
N SER A 35 -3.75 -4.91 -3.48
CA SER A 35 -3.00 -3.94 -4.26
C SER A 35 -2.00 -3.13 -3.45
N LEU A 36 -0.97 -2.65 -4.15
CA LEU A 36 -0.02 -1.63 -3.73
C LEU A 36 -0.18 -0.42 -4.66
N HIS A 37 -0.47 0.74 -4.08
CA HIS A 37 -0.54 2.00 -4.80
C HIS A 37 0.45 3.01 -4.24
N LEU A 38 1.28 3.61 -5.10
CA LEU A 38 2.06 4.79 -4.78
C LEU A 38 1.24 6.03 -5.14
N LEU A 39 0.74 6.72 -4.13
CA LEU A 39 -0.15 7.86 -4.27
C LEU A 39 0.65 9.15 -4.13
N ASP A 40 0.47 10.09 -5.05
CA ASP A 40 1.06 11.43 -5.07
C ASP A 40 0.00 12.54 -4.96
N SER A 41 -1.27 12.16 -4.94
CA SER A 41 -2.41 13.05 -4.99
C SER A 41 -3.52 12.56 -4.06
N GLU A 42 -4.28 13.52 -3.52
CA GLU A 42 -5.30 13.23 -2.53
C GLU A 42 -6.43 12.36 -3.10
N ILE A 43 -7.00 11.53 -2.22
CA ILE A 43 -8.20 10.77 -2.50
C ILE A 43 -9.39 11.64 -2.10
N ILE A 44 -10.08 12.17 -3.11
CA ILE A 44 -11.30 12.96 -2.96
C ILE A 44 -12.46 12.14 -3.50
N GLY A 45 -13.50 11.97 -2.68
CA GLY A 45 -14.71 11.24 -3.04
C GLY A 45 -14.73 9.79 -2.55
N PRO A 46 -15.80 9.06 -2.91
CA PRO A 46 -15.99 7.68 -2.48
C PRO A 46 -15.00 6.74 -3.16
N THR A 47 -14.66 5.64 -2.47
CA THR A 47 -13.64 4.67 -2.92
C THR A 47 -13.97 4.02 -4.27
N PHE A 48 -15.26 3.83 -4.56
CA PHE A 48 -15.75 3.29 -5.84
C PHE A 48 -15.73 4.31 -6.98
N GLY A 49 -15.65 5.61 -6.68
CA GLY A 49 -15.67 6.67 -7.69
C GLY A 49 -14.29 6.97 -8.29
N LYS A 50 -13.22 6.46 -7.67
CA LYS A 50 -11.83 6.71 -8.09
C LYS A 50 -11.04 5.40 -8.14
N LEU A 51 -11.40 4.53 -9.09
CA LEU A 51 -10.66 3.30 -9.32
C LEU A 51 -9.32 3.61 -10.00
N ILE A 52 -8.24 3.03 -9.50
CA ILE A 52 -6.93 3.10 -10.14
C ILE A 52 -6.81 1.96 -11.14
N SER A 53 -6.43 2.30 -12.37
CA SER A 53 -6.18 1.29 -13.41
C SER A 53 -5.05 0.35 -12.99
N PRO A 54 -5.18 -0.98 -13.19
CA PRO A 54 -4.10 -1.93 -12.92
C PRO A 54 -2.88 -1.70 -13.83
N TYR A 55 -3.05 -1.01 -14.96
CA TYR A 55 -1.95 -0.62 -15.85
C TYR A 55 -1.27 0.68 -15.43
N HIS A 56 -1.77 1.34 -14.39
CA HIS A 56 -1.14 2.54 -13.88
C HIS A 56 0.24 2.19 -13.34
N PRO A 57 1.31 2.90 -13.73
CA PRO A 57 2.68 2.48 -13.42
C PRO A 57 3.01 2.56 -11.92
N ASN A 58 2.18 3.24 -11.13
CA ASN A 58 2.25 3.32 -9.66
C ASN A 58 1.34 2.32 -8.94
N SER A 59 0.72 1.39 -9.67
CA SER A 59 -0.28 0.49 -9.14
C SER A 59 0.07 -0.93 -9.50
N HIS A 60 0.20 -1.78 -8.49
CA HIS A 60 0.38 -3.21 -8.66
C HIS A 60 -0.75 -3.91 -7.93
N SER A 61 -1.41 -4.84 -8.59
CA SER A 61 -2.57 -5.53 -8.03
C SER A 61 -2.59 -6.99 -8.44
N SER A 62 -3.12 -7.81 -7.54
CA SER A 62 -3.28 -9.25 -7.74
C SER A 62 -4.74 -9.62 -7.50
N TYR A 63 -5.35 -10.25 -8.49
CA TYR A 63 -6.70 -10.77 -8.40
C TYR A 63 -6.70 -12.14 -7.72
N LEU A 64 -7.50 -12.29 -6.67
CA LEU A 64 -7.55 -13.50 -5.85
C LEU A 64 -8.76 -14.40 -6.15
N GLY A 65 -9.72 -13.92 -6.94
CA GLY A 65 -10.95 -14.68 -7.23
C GLY A 65 -11.94 -14.80 -6.08
N HIS A 66 -11.54 -14.43 -4.85
CA HIS A 66 -12.36 -14.56 -3.66
C HIS A 66 -12.21 -13.35 -2.74
N ILE A 67 -13.33 -12.97 -2.11
CA ILE A 67 -13.36 -11.91 -1.09
C ILE A 67 -12.85 -12.36 0.28
N ARG A 68 -12.72 -13.67 0.52
CA ARG A 68 -12.27 -14.21 1.81
C ARG A 68 -10.88 -14.83 1.66
N PRO A 69 -9.87 -14.35 2.40
CA PRO A 69 -8.52 -14.92 2.37
C PRO A 69 -8.48 -16.42 2.68
N ILE A 70 -9.35 -16.90 3.57
CA ILE A 70 -9.42 -18.33 3.94
C ILE A 70 -9.74 -19.26 2.77
N ASN A 71 -10.39 -18.76 1.71
CA ASN A 71 -10.73 -19.58 0.55
C ASN A 71 -9.47 -19.89 -0.30
N CYS A 72 -8.44 -19.05 -0.28
CA CYS A 72 -7.11 -19.39 -0.78
C CYS A 72 -6.02 -18.64 0.01
N SER A 73 -5.68 -19.15 1.19
CA SER A 73 -4.69 -18.53 2.07
C SER A 73 -3.30 -18.46 1.42
N LEU A 74 -2.92 -19.50 0.67
CA LEU A 74 -1.64 -19.55 -0.06
C LEU A 74 -1.58 -18.49 -1.16
N CYS A 75 -2.61 -18.39 -2.01
CA CYS A 75 -2.67 -17.36 -3.06
C CYS A 75 -2.57 -15.95 -2.45
N TYR A 76 -3.28 -15.73 -1.35
CA TYR A 76 -3.26 -14.44 -0.65
C TYR A 76 -1.87 -14.12 -0.09
N LEU A 77 -1.20 -15.11 0.52
CA LEU A 77 0.14 -14.97 1.08
C LEU A 77 1.17 -14.68 -0.03
N ASP A 78 1.15 -15.47 -1.10
CA ASP A 78 2.06 -15.30 -2.23
C ASP A 78 1.89 -13.92 -2.87
N ALA A 79 0.65 -13.51 -3.11
CA ALA A 79 0.35 -12.20 -3.68
C ALA A 79 0.76 -11.06 -2.73
N THR A 80 0.55 -11.21 -1.43
CA THR A 80 0.99 -10.22 -0.43
C THR A 80 2.51 -10.09 -0.42
N ASN A 81 3.24 -11.20 -0.42
CA ASN A 81 4.70 -11.22 -0.47
C ASN A 81 5.25 -10.58 -1.76
N GLN A 82 4.59 -10.83 -2.90
CA GLN A 82 4.94 -10.15 -4.16
C GLN A 82 4.81 -8.63 -4.04
N LEU A 83 3.71 -8.13 -3.49
CA LEU A 83 3.51 -6.69 -3.28
C LEU A 83 4.51 -6.10 -2.29
N LEU A 84 4.82 -6.82 -1.21
CA LEU A 84 5.84 -6.41 -0.22
C LEU A 84 7.23 -6.30 -0.86
N ASN A 85 7.64 -7.31 -1.63
CA ASN A 85 8.91 -7.30 -2.34
C ASN A 85 8.99 -6.15 -3.34
N LEU A 86 7.91 -5.87 -4.08
CA LEU A 86 7.84 -4.73 -4.99
C LEU A 86 8.03 -3.40 -4.24
N TYR A 87 7.40 -3.24 -3.08
CA TYR A 87 7.56 -2.04 -2.26
C TYR A 87 8.99 -1.87 -1.75
N LEU A 88 9.64 -2.94 -1.29
CA LEU A 88 11.04 -2.89 -0.87
C LEU A 88 11.98 -2.48 -2.01
N LEU A 89 11.69 -2.90 -3.24
CA LEU A 89 12.43 -2.44 -4.44
C LEU A 89 12.23 -0.94 -4.73
N PHE A 90 11.08 -0.37 -4.36
CA PHE A 90 10.80 1.07 -4.51
C PHE A 90 11.44 1.93 -3.42
N GLN A 91 11.81 1.35 -2.27
CA GLN A 91 12.50 2.12 -1.25
C GLN A 91 13.87 2.58 -1.75
N PRO A 92 14.25 3.85 -1.50
CA PRO A 92 15.57 4.34 -1.85
C PRO A 92 16.62 3.60 -1.01
N SER A 93 17.23 2.57 -1.58
CA SER A 93 18.36 1.89 -0.97
C SER A 93 19.51 2.90 -0.81
N ASN A 94 20.02 3.04 0.41
CA ASN A 94 21.19 3.86 0.77
C ASN A 94 22.52 3.33 0.16
N GLN A 95 22.48 2.59 -0.94
CA GLN A 95 23.60 1.86 -1.52
C GLN A 95 23.77 2.28 -2.98
N ASN A 96 25.02 2.60 -3.33
CA ASN A 96 25.52 3.04 -4.64
C ASN A 96 25.30 1.99 -5.74
N SER A 97 24.06 1.74 -6.13
CA SER A 97 23.73 0.86 -7.25
C SER A 97 23.02 1.66 -8.34
N SER A 98 23.68 1.73 -9.48
CA SER A 98 23.24 2.27 -10.76
C SER A 98 22.12 1.44 -11.37
N SER A 99 20.97 1.33 -10.69
CA SER A 99 19.73 0.81 -11.26
C SER A 99 18.86 1.99 -11.74
N ILE A 100 18.63 2.02 -13.05
CA ILE A 100 18.14 3.16 -13.85
C ILE A 100 16.64 3.49 -13.61
N ASN A 101 15.94 2.73 -12.76
CA ASN A 101 14.48 2.83 -12.64
C ASN A 101 13.96 3.63 -11.42
N CYS A 102 14.57 3.55 -10.23
CA CYS A 102 14.05 4.24 -9.04
C CYS A 102 14.29 5.76 -9.05
N LYS A 103 15.33 6.21 -9.76
CA LYS A 103 15.65 7.64 -9.90
C LYS A 103 14.68 8.41 -10.80
N ARG A 104 13.83 7.77 -11.61
CA ARG A 104 12.84 8.49 -12.45
C ARG A 104 11.56 8.81 -11.69
N TYR A 105 11.15 7.97 -10.75
CA TYR A 105 9.85 8.08 -10.10
C TYR A 105 9.76 9.25 -9.12
N CYS A 106 10.71 9.35 -8.19
CA CYS A 106 10.77 10.51 -7.29
C CYS A 106 11.33 11.77 -7.98
N ARG A 107 11.96 11.67 -9.16
CA ARG A 107 12.43 12.86 -9.90
C ARG A 107 11.35 13.55 -10.71
N HIS A 108 10.34 12.82 -11.20
CA HIS A 108 9.24 13.45 -11.95
C HIS A 108 8.34 14.31 -11.05
N LEU A 109 8.29 14.02 -9.74
CA LEU A 109 7.61 14.84 -8.72
C LEU A 109 8.44 16.04 -8.23
N ASN A 110 9.75 16.05 -8.51
CA ASN A 110 10.71 17.01 -7.94
C ASN A 110 10.72 18.40 -8.62
N GLN A 111 9.74 18.74 -9.45
CA GLN A 111 9.71 20.06 -10.08
C GLN A 111 9.02 21.16 -9.26
N HIS A 112 8.29 20.85 -8.16
CA HIS A 112 7.49 21.91 -7.53
C HIS A 112 7.50 22.09 -6.00
N ASN A 113 8.02 21.20 -5.14
CA ASN A 113 7.97 21.45 -3.68
C ASN A 113 9.19 20.88 -2.92
N GLN A 114 10.17 21.75 -2.62
CA GLN A 114 11.41 21.39 -1.92
C GLN A 114 11.25 21.11 -0.39
N THR A 115 10.03 21.06 0.15
CA THR A 115 9.78 21.00 1.61
C THR A 115 9.28 19.65 2.12
N LYS A 116 8.90 18.72 1.23
CA LYS A 116 8.30 17.44 1.63
C LYS A 116 9.34 16.34 1.80
N ARG A 117 9.02 15.37 2.66
CA ARG A 117 9.92 14.24 2.97
C ARG A 117 9.85 13.18 1.87
N SER A 118 11.01 12.61 1.48
CA SER A 118 11.11 11.68 0.34
C SER A 118 10.80 10.23 0.65
N ASN A 119 10.78 9.81 1.93
CA ASN A 119 10.53 8.42 2.28
C ASN A 119 9.01 8.19 2.39
N PRO A 120 8.39 7.44 1.46
CA PRO A 120 6.95 7.29 1.45
C PRO A 120 6.51 6.47 2.66
N PRO A 121 5.60 6.96 3.50
CA PRO A 121 5.01 6.14 4.55
C PRO A 121 4.12 5.07 3.91
N SER A 122 4.12 3.86 4.46
CA SER A 122 3.26 2.76 4.04
C SER A 122 2.03 2.64 4.95
N ILE A 123 0.84 2.57 4.36
CA ILE A 123 -0.42 2.30 5.06
C ILE A 123 -0.90 0.92 4.67
N ASN A 124 -1.18 0.06 5.65
CA ASN A 124 -1.82 -1.23 5.42
C ASN A 124 -3.28 -1.19 5.88
N THR A 125 -4.22 -1.46 4.98
CA THR A 125 -5.65 -1.64 5.31
C THR A 125 -5.99 -3.11 5.30
N MET A 126 -5.80 -3.79 6.43
CA MET A 126 -6.11 -5.21 6.58
C MET A 126 -7.43 -5.39 7.34
N GLY A 127 -8.40 -6.08 6.71
CA GLY A 127 -9.74 -6.26 7.28
C GLY A 127 -9.86 -7.35 8.34
N ARG A 128 -8.86 -8.24 8.49
CA ARG A 128 -8.88 -9.35 9.46
C ARG A 128 -7.57 -9.46 10.19
N THR A 129 -7.62 -9.39 11.52
CA THR A 129 -6.48 -9.48 12.44
C THR A 129 -6.49 -10.75 13.29
N LYS A 130 -7.31 -11.75 12.93
CA LYS A 130 -7.44 -13.05 13.62
C LYS A 130 -7.11 -14.22 12.67
N GLY A 131 -6.65 -15.34 13.24
CA GLY A 131 -6.27 -16.54 12.49
C GLY A 131 -5.13 -16.26 11.50
N ILE A 132 -5.24 -16.76 10.27
CA ILE A 132 -4.27 -16.50 9.18
C ILE A 132 -4.06 -15.00 8.90
N GLY A 133 -5.09 -14.17 9.14
CA GLY A 133 -4.97 -12.73 9.00
C GLY A 133 -4.01 -12.11 10.04
N ARG A 134 -3.86 -12.72 11.21
CA ARG A 134 -2.89 -12.26 12.20
C ARG A 134 -1.46 -12.58 11.76
N GLU A 135 -1.23 -13.80 11.30
CA GLU A 135 0.10 -14.25 10.85
C GLU A 135 0.62 -13.40 9.68
N LEU A 136 -0.25 -13.09 8.72
CA LEU A 136 0.06 -12.22 7.58
C LEU A 136 0.33 -10.77 7.99
N LEU A 137 -0.40 -10.26 8.99
CA LEU A 137 -0.15 -8.95 9.57
C LEU A 137 1.24 -8.91 10.22
N ASP A 138 1.57 -9.93 11.01
CA ASP A 138 2.85 -10.04 11.71
C ASP A 138 4.03 -10.13 10.70
N GLN A 139 3.88 -10.92 9.62
CA GLN A 139 4.86 -10.98 8.53
C GLN A 139 5.04 -9.62 7.82
N SER A 140 3.95 -8.92 7.55
CA SER A 140 3.99 -7.60 6.92
C SER A 140 4.66 -6.56 7.82
N ILE A 141 4.37 -6.59 9.13
CA ILE A 141 4.99 -5.72 10.14
C ILE A 141 6.49 -5.93 10.20
N GLN A 142 6.93 -7.18 10.24
CA GLN A 142 8.36 -7.53 10.30
C GLN A 142 9.09 -7.12 9.01
N SER A 143 8.48 -7.34 7.85
CA SER A 143 9.11 -7.08 6.55
C SER A 143 9.25 -5.58 6.23
N ILE A 144 8.26 -4.76 6.60
CA ILE A 144 8.24 -3.32 6.28
C ILE A 144 8.90 -2.47 7.38
N GLN A 145 9.33 -3.07 8.50
CA GLN A 145 9.78 -2.34 9.69
C GLN A 145 8.74 -1.28 10.13
N THR A 146 7.47 -1.71 10.22
CA THR A 146 6.35 -0.82 10.52
C THR A 146 6.64 0.01 11.77
N THR A 147 6.75 1.34 11.61
CA THR A 147 7.14 2.24 12.70
C THR A 147 5.99 2.52 13.68
N LYS A 148 4.73 2.47 13.19
CA LYS A 148 3.53 2.74 13.98
C LYS A 148 2.39 1.84 13.52
N ILE A 149 1.69 1.24 14.48
CA ILE A 149 0.51 0.42 14.25
C ILE A 149 -0.67 1.09 14.95
N PHE A 150 -1.77 1.31 14.21
CA PHE A 150 -3.02 1.80 14.76
C PHE A 150 -4.03 0.65 14.73
N SER A 151 -4.56 0.27 15.89
CA SER A 151 -5.68 -0.67 16.00
C SER A 151 -6.94 0.12 16.36
N PHE A 152 -8.02 -0.16 15.65
CA PHE A 152 -9.35 0.37 15.94
C PHE A 152 -10.22 -0.83 16.31
N SER A 153 -10.13 -1.26 17.56
CA SER A 153 -11.09 -2.15 18.19
C SER A 153 -11.89 -1.32 19.18
N GLU A 154 -13.21 -1.42 19.12
CA GLU A 154 -14.03 -1.03 20.27
C GLU A 154 -13.75 -2.09 21.35
N ASP A 155 -13.23 -1.66 22.49
CA ASP A 155 -13.15 -2.51 23.67
C ASP A 155 -14.59 -2.70 24.17
N GLU A 156 -15.21 -3.82 23.79
CA GLU A 156 -16.35 -4.41 24.50
C GLU A 156 -15.85 -5.47 25.50
#